data_AF-A0A4U0GY39-F1
#
_entry.id   AF-A0A4U0GY39-F1
#
_cell.length_a   1.000
_cell.length_b   1.000
_cell.length_c   1.000
_cell.angle_alpha   90.00
_cell.angle_beta   90.00
_cell.angle_gamma   90.00
#
_symmetry.space_group_name_H-M   'P 1'
#
loop_
_entity.id
_entity.type
_entity.pdbx_description
1 polymer ?
#
loop_
_entity_poly.entity_id
_entity_poly.type
_entity_poly.pdbx_seq_one_letter_code
_entity_poly.pdbx_strand_id
1 'polypeptide(L)'
;MMKIQQLLPVCLVVMSTISCRSGSDGKNTASDTIKVDVDSFTNSNSQQNMTTDMDSTVVAVDLGLAPNIYNAKVLSRSNPTSIHPDWEQSKLGKAWSLFATKKITNKLGVFYEGDLVSPRGGKMENGPYYFIASEWEMP
;
A
#
# COMPACT_ATOMS: atom_id res chain seq x y z
N MET A 1 -39.73 -26.45 33.17
CA MET A 1 -40.36 -25.18 32.72
C MET A 1 -39.73 -24.09 33.59
N MET A 2 -39.06 -23.04 33.12
CA MET A 2 -39.21 -22.18 31.94
C MET A 2 -37.84 -21.72 31.41
N LYS A 3 -37.75 -21.56 30.08
CA LYS A 3 -36.75 -20.75 29.35
C LYS A 3 -37.13 -19.27 29.46
N ILE A 4 -36.18 -18.34 29.24
CA ILE A 4 -36.29 -16.95 28.68
C ILE A 4 -34.96 -16.25 29.03
N GLN A 5 -34.30 -15.42 28.21
CA GLN A 5 -34.14 -15.20 26.78
C GLN A 5 -32.96 -14.21 26.70
N GLN A 6 -32.02 -14.42 25.77
CA GLN A 6 -30.91 -13.50 25.52
C GLN A 6 -31.42 -12.28 24.72
N LEU A 7 -30.98 -11.07 25.10
CA LEU A 7 -31.17 -9.84 24.33
C LEU A 7 -29.83 -9.43 23.71
N LEU A 8 -29.81 -9.40 22.37
CA LEU A 8 -28.71 -8.94 21.53
C LEU A 8 -28.68 -7.39 21.47
N PRO A 9 -27.50 -6.76 21.29
CA PRO A 9 -27.40 -5.33 21.05
C PRO A 9 -27.77 -4.96 19.61
N VAL A 10 -28.60 -3.91 19.47
CA VAL A 10 -29.04 -3.33 18.20
C VAL A 10 -27.94 -2.43 17.62
N CYS A 11 -27.53 -2.72 16.39
CA CYS A 11 -26.69 -1.86 15.55
C CYS A 11 -27.43 -0.57 15.18
N LEU A 12 -26.76 0.58 15.27
CA LEU A 12 -27.21 1.82 14.66
C LEU A 12 -26.07 2.39 13.81
N VAL A 13 -26.15 2.13 12.50
CA VAL A 13 -25.26 2.70 11.48
C VAL A 13 -25.89 3.99 10.99
N VAL A 14 -25.22 5.13 11.22
CA VAL A 14 -25.62 6.41 10.65
C VAL A 14 -24.89 6.58 9.32
N MET A 15 -25.64 6.50 8.22
CA MET A 15 -25.22 6.88 6.88
C MET A 15 -25.39 8.39 6.71
N SER A 16 -24.29 9.12 6.53
CA SER A 16 -24.32 10.53 6.13
C SER A 16 -23.98 10.64 4.65
N THR A 17 -24.96 11.06 3.88
CA THR A 17 -24.90 11.26 2.42
C THR A 17 -24.05 12.47 2.05
N ILE A 18 -23.23 12.29 1.00
CA ILE A 18 -22.51 13.34 0.27
C ILE A 18 -23.53 14.27 -0.38
N SER A 19 -23.32 15.59 -0.26
CA SER A 19 -24.03 16.59 -1.05
C SER A 19 -23.03 17.50 -1.74
N CYS A 20 -22.91 17.34 -3.06
CA CYS A 20 -22.19 18.26 -3.93
C CYS A 20 -23.03 19.53 -4.10
N ARG A 21 -22.47 20.69 -3.77
CA ARG A 21 -23.10 21.98 -4.07
C ARG A 21 -22.16 22.83 -4.92
N SER A 22 -22.46 22.84 -6.21
CA SER A 22 -21.97 23.84 -7.16
C SER A 22 -22.78 25.13 -6.97
N GLY A 23 -22.10 26.27 -6.98
CA GLY A 23 -22.71 27.60 -6.83
C GLY A 23 -21.71 28.68 -7.25
N SER A 24 -22.07 29.35 -8.33
CA SER A 24 -21.34 30.36 -9.09
C SER A 24 -21.31 31.76 -8.44
N ASP A 25 -20.29 32.51 -8.85
CA ASP A 25 -20.17 33.97 -8.98
C ASP A 25 -20.14 34.90 -7.75
N GLY A 26 -19.06 35.69 -7.69
CA GLY A 26 -18.98 36.90 -6.90
C GLY A 26 -17.55 37.41 -6.73
N LYS A 27 -17.08 38.28 -7.63
CA LYS A 27 -15.94 39.20 -7.43
C LYS A 27 -16.09 39.93 -6.07
N ASN A 28 -15.03 40.24 -5.33
CA ASN A 28 -14.34 41.54 -5.36
C ASN A 28 -12.98 41.49 -4.61
N THR A 29 -12.00 42.11 -5.26
CA THR A 29 -10.71 42.72 -4.83
C THR A 29 -10.65 43.24 -3.37
N ALA A 30 -9.53 43.29 -2.63
CA ALA A 30 -8.12 43.45 -2.98
C ALA A 30 -7.16 43.08 -1.82
N SER A 31 -5.90 42.83 -2.19
CA SER A 31 -4.66 43.10 -1.45
C SER A 31 -4.32 42.30 -0.19
N ASP A 32 -3.40 41.34 -0.33
CA ASP A 32 -2.04 41.59 0.17
C ASP A 32 -1.00 40.80 -0.64
N THR A 33 -0.01 41.53 -1.12
CA THR A 33 1.11 41.00 -1.90
C THR A 33 2.15 40.47 -0.93
N ILE A 34 2.35 39.16 -0.91
CA ILE A 34 3.61 38.57 -0.46
C ILE A 34 4.20 37.85 -1.67
N LYS A 35 5.15 38.53 -2.33
CA LYS A 35 6.10 37.87 -3.24
C LYS A 35 7.02 37.04 -2.37
N VAL A 36 6.99 35.72 -2.55
CA VAL A 36 8.09 34.85 -2.13
C VAL A 36 8.59 34.15 -3.39
N ASP A 37 9.56 34.80 -4.01
CA ASP A 37 10.49 34.18 -4.94
C ASP A 37 11.47 33.39 -4.06
N VAL A 38 11.36 32.07 -4.05
CA VAL A 38 12.42 31.17 -3.56
C VAL A 38 12.44 29.96 -4.47
N ASP A 39 13.33 30.04 -5.46
CA ASP A 39 14.06 28.87 -5.94
C ASP A 39 14.55 28.06 -4.74
N SER A 40 14.10 26.81 -4.63
CA SER A 40 14.77 25.81 -3.79
C SER A 40 14.51 24.42 -4.33
N PHE A 41 15.32 24.05 -5.32
CA PHE A 41 15.86 22.71 -5.36
C PHE A 41 16.50 22.40 -4.01
N THR A 42 15.95 21.45 -3.26
CA THR A 42 16.71 20.71 -2.24
C THR A 42 16.20 19.29 -2.13
N ASN A 43 16.76 18.48 -3.02
CA ASN A 43 17.33 17.17 -2.74
C ASN A 43 17.30 16.79 -1.23
N SER A 44 16.45 15.86 -0.84
CA SER A 44 16.62 15.08 0.39
C SER A 44 17.05 13.68 0.02
N ASN A 45 18.34 13.61 -0.31
CA ASN A 45 19.11 12.41 -0.49
C ASN A 45 19.18 11.68 0.85
N SER A 46 18.22 10.80 1.14
CA SER A 46 18.36 9.79 2.19
C SER A 46 18.95 8.51 1.60
N GLN A 47 20.21 8.61 1.17
CA GLN A 47 21.08 7.44 1.01
C GLN A 47 21.39 6.89 2.41
N GLN A 48 20.53 6.00 2.90
CA GLN A 48 20.99 4.93 3.78
C GLN A 48 21.28 3.72 2.90
N ASN A 49 22.48 3.75 2.30
CA ASN A 49 23.08 2.61 1.62
C ASN A 49 23.39 1.52 2.67
N MET A 50 22.41 0.66 2.95
CA MET A 50 22.71 -0.66 3.49
C MET A 50 23.28 -1.51 2.35
N THR A 51 24.59 -1.68 2.35
CA THR A 51 25.32 -2.56 1.45
C THR A 51 24.86 -4.01 1.60
N THR A 52 24.14 -4.50 0.59
CA THR A 52 24.09 -5.92 0.22
C THR A 52 23.94 -5.99 -1.30
N ASP A 53 24.94 -6.56 -1.97
CA ASP A 53 24.99 -6.91 -3.40
C ASP A 53 24.83 -5.76 -4.42
N MET A 54 25.80 -4.84 -4.43
CA MET A 54 26.39 -3.99 -5.51
C MET A 54 25.65 -3.59 -6.82
N ASP A 55 24.40 -3.93 -7.10
CA ASP A 55 23.63 -3.35 -8.22
C ASP A 55 22.12 -3.54 -8.02
N SER A 56 21.59 -3.02 -6.90
CA SER A 56 20.15 -2.95 -6.68
C SER A 56 19.70 -1.49 -6.68
N THR A 57 18.82 -1.15 -7.62
CA THR A 57 18.17 0.17 -7.65
C THR A 57 16.87 0.10 -6.85
N VAL A 58 16.72 0.99 -5.87
CA VAL A 58 15.51 1.09 -5.04
C VAL A 58 14.85 2.43 -5.30
N VAL A 59 13.57 2.40 -5.65
CA VAL A 59 12.75 3.59 -5.93
C VAL A 59 11.55 3.57 -4.99
N ALA A 60 11.29 4.67 -4.30
CA ALA A 60 10.05 4.85 -3.55
C ALA A 60 8.86 4.95 -4.51
N VAL A 61 7.79 4.24 -4.22
CA VAL A 61 6.56 4.22 -5.03
C VAL A 61 5.35 4.26 -4.10
N ASP A 62 4.18 4.58 -4.66
CA ASP A 62 2.90 4.47 -3.96
C ASP A 62 1.91 3.81 -4.92
N LEU A 63 1.77 2.49 -4.81
CA LEU A 63 1.01 1.67 -5.75
C LEU A 63 0.08 0.72 -5.00
N GLY A 64 -1.20 0.71 -5.38
CA GLY A 64 -2.15 -0.34 -5.03
C GLY A 64 -2.18 -1.42 -6.12
N LEU A 65 -1.83 -2.65 -5.77
CA LEU A 65 -1.69 -3.77 -6.69
C LEU A 65 -2.53 -4.98 -6.25
N ALA A 66 -2.97 -5.77 -7.23
CA ALA A 66 -3.66 -7.03 -7.02
C ALA A 66 -2.86 -8.19 -7.65
N PRO A 67 -2.90 -9.41 -7.07
CA PRO A 67 -2.28 -10.58 -7.68
C PRO A 67 -2.96 -10.94 -8.99
N ASN A 68 -2.19 -11.06 -10.07
CA ASN A 68 -2.71 -11.53 -11.37
C ASN A 68 -2.76 -13.07 -11.46
N ILE A 69 -2.13 -13.77 -10.51
CA ILE A 69 -2.10 -15.24 -10.38
C ILE A 69 -2.66 -15.71 -9.03
N TYR A 70 -3.12 -16.97 -8.97
CA TYR A 70 -3.69 -17.58 -7.75
C TYR A 70 -2.65 -18.12 -6.75
N ASN A 71 -1.36 -17.97 -7.05
CA ASN A 71 -0.26 -18.53 -6.28
C ASN A 71 0.90 -17.52 -6.12
N ALA A 72 0.57 -16.22 -5.98
CA ALA A 72 1.58 -15.20 -5.80
C ALA A 72 2.39 -15.50 -4.53
N LYS A 73 3.71 -15.33 -4.63
CA LYS A 73 4.65 -15.68 -3.56
C LYS A 73 4.88 -14.51 -2.63
N VAL A 74 4.95 -14.81 -1.34
CA VAL A 74 5.41 -13.86 -0.32
C VAL A 74 6.84 -14.21 0.02
N LEU A 75 7.72 -13.23 -0.10
CA LEU A 75 9.15 -13.40 0.05
C LEU A 75 9.66 -12.70 1.31
N SER A 76 10.70 -13.25 1.93
CA SER A 76 11.41 -12.63 3.06
C SER A 76 12.49 -11.65 2.60
N ARG A 77 12.89 -11.70 1.32
CA ARG A 77 13.85 -10.79 0.68
C ARG A 77 13.50 -10.57 -0.79
N SER A 78 14.13 -9.61 -1.45
CA SER A 78 14.01 -9.31 -2.89
C SER A 78 14.70 -10.36 -3.79
N ASN A 79 14.36 -11.63 -3.57
CA ASN A 79 14.89 -12.80 -4.28
C ASN A 79 13.75 -13.84 -4.46
N PRO A 80 13.53 -14.36 -5.68
CA PRO A 80 12.42 -15.27 -5.97
C PRO A 80 12.52 -16.63 -5.24
N THR A 81 13.69 -17.00 -4.70
CA THR A 81 13.88 -18.24 -3.93
C THR A 81 13.73 -18.05 -2.42
N SER A 82 13.72 -16.80 -1.91
CA SER A 82 13.59 -16.52 -0.48
C SER A 82 12.11 -16.43 -0.07
N ILE A 83 11.41 -17.56 -0.08
CA ILE A 83 10.02 -17.62 0.41
C ILE A 83 9.99 -17.25 1.90
N HIS A 84 8.96 -16.51 2.33
CA HIS A 84 8.78 -16.18 3.73
C HIS A 84 8.39 -17.45 4.53
N PRO A 85 8.99 -17.74 5.70
CA PRO A 85 8.71 -18.96 6.47
C PRO A 85 7.21 -19.19 6.75
N ASP A 86 6.50 -18.13 7.15
CA ASP A 86 5.04 -18.18 7.40
C ASP A 86 4.20 -18.50 6.14
N TRP A 87 4.83 -18.43 4.96
CA TRP A 87 4.18 -18.59 3.65
C TRP A 87 4.73 -19.77 2.83
N GLU A 88 5.63 -20.60 3.37
CA GLU A 88 6.19 -21.74 2.61
C GLU A 88 5.11 -22.72 2.12
N GLN A 89 4.05 -22.90 2.91
CA GLN A 89 2.94 -23.81 2.61
C GLN A 89 1.65 -23.07 2.23
N SER A 90 1.67 -21.74 2.21
CA SER A 90 0.51 -20.89 1.96
C SER A 90 0.63 -20.19 0.62
N LYS A 91 -0.49 -19.88 -0.02
CA LYS A 91 -0.52 -19.21 -1.31
C LYS A 91 -1.49 -18.04 -1.27
N LEU A 92 -1.09 -16.92 -1.89
CA LEU A 92 -1.96 -15.77 -2.05
C LEU A 92 -2.93 -15.98 -3.21
N GLY A 93 -4.22 -15.96 -2.91
CA GLY A 93 -5.26 -15.87 -3.92
C GLY A 93 -5.41 -14.44 -4.47
N LYS A 94 -6.17 -14.28 -5.55
CA LYS A 94 -6.36 -12.98 -6.24
C LYS A 94 -7.09 -11.89 -5.43
N ALA A 95 -7.71 -12.24 -4.31
CA ALA A 95 -8.49 -11.30 -3.50
C ALA A 95 -7.65 -10.50 -2.49
N TRP A 96 -6.33 -10.68 -2.50
CA TRP A 96 -5.40 -9.91 -1.68
C TRP A 96 -5.03 -8.59 -2.35
N SER A 97 -4.59 -7.62 -1.55
CA SER A 97 -4.16 -6.32 -2.04
C SER A 97 -2.79 -5.98 -1.47
N LEU A 98 -1.89 -5.50 -2.33
CA LEU A 98 -0.56 -5.03 -1.98
C LEU A 98 -0.52 -3.51 -2.12
N PHE A 99 -0.10 -2.83 -1.06
CA PHE A 99 0.23 -1.40 -1.07
C PHE A 99 1.75 -1.27 -1.08
N ALA A 100 2.33 -1.19 -2.27
CA ALA A 100 3.78 -1.15 -2.47
C ALA A 100 4.32 0.25 -2.16
N THR A 101 5.34 0.31 -1.32
CA THR A 101 6.05 1.53 -0.93
C THR A 101 7.43 1.64 -1.56
N LYS A 102 8.00 0.51 -1.99
CA LYS A 102 9.27 0.48 -2.74
C LYS A 102 9.21 -0.48 -3.92
N LYS A 103 9.87 -0.07 -5.00
CA LYS A 103 10.21 -0.91 -6.15
C LYS A 103 11.71 -1.16 -6.14
N ILE A 104 12.09 -2.44 -6.11
CA ILE A 104 13.48 -2.89 -6.03
C ILE A 104 13.80 -3.59 -7.35
N THR A 105 14.80 -3.12 -8.07
CA THR A 105 15.29 -3.74 -9.30
C THR A 105 16.70 -4.25 -9.05
N ASN A 106 16.94 -5.54 -9.28
CA ASN A 106 18.24 -6.16 -9.18
C ASN A 106 18.44 -7.19 -10.31
N LYS A 107 19.58 -7.88 -10.32
CA LYS A 107 19.89 -8.92 -11.31
C LYS A 107 18.90 -10.10 -11.38
N LEU A 108 18.08 -10.31 -10.35
CA LEU A 108 17.09 -11.39 -10.27
C LEU A 108 15.71 -10.96 -10.78
N GLY A 109 15.49 -9.66 -10.98
CA GLY A 109 14.24 -9.11 -11.50
C GLY A 109 13.77 -7.87 -10.74
N VAL A 110 12.47 -7.63 -10.82
CA VAL A 110 11.79 -6.50 -10.20
C VAL A 110 10.91 -7.01 -9.07
N PHE A 111 11.02 -6.36 -7.91
CA PHE A 111 10.30 -6.70 -6.70
C PHE A 111 9.60 -5.47 -6.12
N TYR A 112 8.53 -5.72 -5.38
CA TYR A 112 7.88 -4.73 -4.55
C TYR A 112 8.09 -5.05 -3.08
N GLU A 113 8.25 -4.02 -2.26
CA GLU A 113 8.17 -4.07 -0.80
C GLU A 113 6.97 -3.23 -0.38
N GLY A 114 6.17 -3.73 0.57
CA GLY A 114 4.99 -3.00 1.02
C GLY A 114 4.09 -3.78 1.96
N ASP A 115 2.90 -3.22 2.15
CA ASP A 115 1.89 -3.76 3.04
C ASP A 115 0.95 -4.70 2.30
N LEU A 116 0.76 -5.90 2.86
CA LEU A 116 -0.15 -6.90 2.33
C LEU A 116 -1.44 -6.92 3.15
N VAL A 117 -2.57 -6.76 2.46
CA VAL A 117 -3.90 -6.69 3.06
C VAL A 117 -4.73 -7.86 2.56
N SER A 118 -5.32 -8.58 3.53
CA SER A 118 -6.20 -9.71 3.28
C SER A 118 -7.54 -9.27 2.69
N PRO A 119 -8.29 -10.19 2.06
CA PRO A 119 -9.64 -9.91 1.54
C PRO A 119 -10.63 -9.42 2.60
N ARG A 120 -10.30 -9.61 3.89
CA ARG A 120 -11.10 -9.18 5.05
C ARG A 120 -10.65 -7.82 5.61
N GLY A 121 -9.70 -7.14 4.97
CA GLY A 121 -9.15 -5.87 5.39
C GLY A 121 -8.06 -5.96 6.47
N GLY A 122 -7.71 -7.16 6.94
CA GLY A 122 -6.61 -7.35 7.89
C GLY A 122 -5.26 -7.19 7.21
N LYS A 123 -4.43 -6.28 7.71
CA LYS A 123 -3.03 -6.11 7.29
C LYS A 123 -2.17 -7.21 7.92
N MET A 124 -1.24 -7.77 7.16
CA MET A 124 -0.27 -8.72 7.69
C MET A 124 0.71 -8.01 8.62
N GLU A 125 0.90 -8.59 9.80
CA GLU A 125 1.84 -8.14 10.81
C GLU A 125 3.17 -8.90 10.63
N ASN A 126 4.31 -8.28 10.96
CA ASN A 126 5.68 -8.83 10.82
C ASN A 126 6.35 -8.68 9.43
N GLY A 127 6.13 -7.54 8.75
CA GLY A 127 6.95 -7.14 7.60
C GLY A 127 8.41 -6.81 7.96
N PRO A 128 9.30 -6.59 6.97
CA PRO A 128 8.97 -6.30 5.57
C PRO A 128 8.72 -7.55 4.71
N TYR A 129 7.67 -7.48 3.87
CA TYR A 129 7.37 -8.50 2.88
C TYR A 129 7.78 -8.04 1.48
N TYR A 130 8.24 -8.99 0.68
CA TYR A 130 8.67 -8.74 -0.70
C TYR A 130 7.84 -9.57 -1.69
N PHE A 131 7.62 -9.02 -2.87
CA PHE A 131 6.72 -9.57 -3.89
C PHE A 131 7.35 -9.49 -5.27
N ILE A 132 7.15 -10.51 -6.11
CA ILE A 132 7.68 -10.54 -7.48
C ILE A 132 6.80 -9.67 -8.36
N ALA A 133 7.32 -8.59 -8.94
CA ALA A 133 6.49 -7.59 -9.62
C ALA A 133 5.62 -8.14 -10.76
N SER A 134 6.07 -9.17 -11.48
CA SER A 134 5.30 -9.79 -12.58
C SER A 134 4.05 -10.55 -12.11
N GLU A 135 3.95 -10.87 -10.82
CA GLU A 135 2.79 -11.56 -10.23
C GLU A 135 1.68 -10.58 -9.80
N TRP A 136 1.90 -9.28 -9.98
CA TRP A 136 1.03 -8.21 -9.49
C TRP A 136 0.76 -7.18 -10.58
N GLU A 137 -0.47 -6.69 -10.64
CA GLU A 137 -0.89 -5.67 -11.60
C GLU A 137 -1.72 -4.59 -10.91
N MET A 138 -1.82 -3.43 -11.57
CA MET A 138 -2.79 -2.42 -11.17
C MET A 138 -4.20 -2.97 -11.45
N PRO A 139 -5.14 -2.85 -10.50
CA PRO A 139 -6.51 -3.31 -10.67
C PRO A 139 -7.29 -2.52 -11.74
#